data_AF-A0A847FUY0-F1
#
_entry.id   AF-A0A847FUY0-F1
#
_cell.length_a   1.000
_cell.length_b   1.000
_cell.length_c   1.000
_cell.angle_alpha   90.00
_cell.angle_beta   90.00
_cell.angle_gamma   90.00
#
_symmetry.space_group_name_H-M   'P 1'
#
loop_
_entity.id
_entity.type
_entity.pdbx_description
1 polymer ?
#
loop_
_entity_poly.entity_id
_entity_poly.type
_entity_poly.pdbx_seq_one_letter_code
_entity_poly.pdbx_strand_id
1 'polypeptide(L)'
;MFRLDRLLRFAGKVLWAVVPSLVVVLVLSFLTQVLAWGQALPEILKTWKFWLRVTLGVVPLLLAIATAFMLAARFLRAVYPKLSRGEAIKFIIYSRFGRPSFGPWIKVQGGRITANEDSVLARIGGPGSLIIGGDNAVVLERAGVFTAVEGPGFPSLRPFEKIYDIVDLGPKSYSYTVSAMSREGILLDWEVEVQYQIADGGQPLEAGAFYPLSLKDVFRASTCKWIREPSWKFEQDMDWEGLILVSCTEGKLRSILARRPLDQLIGLTEGEDEAARIAIQSELEQELQAYAPEIGAKILRVRLDNLKVRDDVAKQWIETWKAEWQSWSAERLAHGEAANIFQYEKVKAEAQAEMILEISRALRIGLENRSLPRQAIPQMLLLRLFSVLDRADFAASSRIFFPTETMKALKSIREPVQGGPEYAVTALIASPSRIVAGGSTTVVATLADGAGDSVPDGTEVVFDASGGGVLSSHKVVSANSVTQTTLTASKKAGKIQVGARVAGH
;
A
#
# COMPACT_ATOMS: atom_id res chain seq x y z
N MET A 1 -15.77 25.26 45.79
CA MET A 1 -14.60 25.25 46.70
C MET A 1 -14.26 26.69 47.10
N PHE A 2 -14.72 27.14 48.27
CA PHE A 2 -14.44 28.49 48.79
C PHE A 2 -13.13 28.45 49.58
N ARG A 3 -12.14 29.26 49.21
CA ARG A 3 -10.89 29.41 49.99
C ARG A 3 -10.97 30.69 50.81
N LEU A 4 -11.04 30.56 52.14
CA LEU A 4 -11.16 31.69 53.08
C LEU A 4 -10.05 32.73 52.86
N ASP A 5 -8.83 32.29 52.57
CA ASP A 5 -7.68 33.19 52.35
C ASP A 5 -7.84 34.10 51.12
N ARG A 6 -8.56 33.66 50.09
CA ARG A 6 -8.83 34.51 48.91
C ARG A 6 -9.89 35.55 49.25
N LEU A 7 -10.88 35.18 50.03
CA LEU A 7 -11.94 36.07 50.49
C LEU A 7 -11.37 37.13 51.46
N LEU A 8 -10.49 36.73 52.38
CA LEU A 8 -9.79 37.65 53.29
C LEU A 8 -8.88 38.62 52.53
N ARG A 9 -8.13 38.16 51.53
CA ARG A 9 -7.32 39.06 50.67
C ARG A 9 -8.17 40.01 49.84
N PHE A 10 -9.28 39.53 49.29
CA PHE A 10 -10.25 40.36 48.57
C PHE A 10 -10.83 41.44 49.51
N ALA A 11 -11.34 41.02 50.67
CA ALA A 11 -11.89 41.91 51.68
C ALA A 11 -10.83 42.93 52.15
N GLY A 12 -9.60 42.51 52.40
CA GLY A 12 -8.49 43.38 52.77
C GLY A 12 -8.18 44.44 51.71
N LYS A 13 -8.15 44.08 50.43
CA LYS A 13 -7.94 45.05 49.33
C LYS A 13 -9.09 46.04 49.19
N VAL A 14 -10.34 45.56 49.32
CA VAL A 14 -11.53 46.43 49.30
C VAL A 14 -11.48 47.38 50.50
N LEU A 15 -11.20 46.86 51.69
CA LEU A 15 -11.17 47.63 52.92
C LEU A 15 -10.04 48.66 52.89
N TRP A 16 -8.85 48.31 52.39
CA TRP A 16 -7.75 49.27 52.20
C TRP A 16 -8.07 50.38 51.20
N ALA A 17 -8.83 50.09 50.15
CA ALA A 17 -9.23 51.11 49.17
C ALA A 17 -10.35 52.02 49.68
N VAL A 18 -11.26 51.50 50.50
CA VAL A 18 -12.50 52.20 50.90
C VAL A 18 -12.34 52.90 52.27
N VAL A 19 -11.60 52.31 53.22
CA VAL A 19 -11.47 52.83 54.59
C VAL A 19 -10.82 54.22 54.65
N PRO A 20 -9.72 54.52 53.95
CA PRO A 20 -9.13 55.87 53.99
C PRO A 20 -10.13 56.93 53.52
N SER A 21 -10.85 56.66 52.43
CA SER A 21 -11.89 57.56 51.91
C SER A 21 -13.06 57.72 52.88
N LEU A 22 -13.49 56.62 53.51
CA LEU A 22 -14.53 56.65 54.55
C LEU A 22 -14.09 57.45 55.78
N VAL A 23 -12.86 57.26 56.26
CA VAL A 23 -12.31 57.99 57.41
C VAL A 23 -12.23 59.48 57.10
N VAL A 24 -11.74 59.86 55.92
CA VAL A 24 -11.68 61.28 55.51
C VAL A 24 -13.08 61.90 55.47
N VAL A 25 -14.06 61.21 54.89
CA VAL A 25 -15.45 61.71 54.84
C VAL A 25 -16.08 61.75 56.24
N LEU A 26 -15.80 60.79 57.11
CA LEU A 26 -16.26 60.80 58.49
C LEU A 26 -15.64 61.95 59.29
N VAL A 27 -14.35 62.25 59.10
CA VAL A 27 -13.67 63.38 59.72
C VAL A 27 -14.25 64.70 59.21
N LEU A 28 -14.45 64.85 57.90
CA LEU A 28 -15.10 66.03 57.31
C LEU A 28 -16.55 66.20 57.81
N SER A 29 -17.30 65.10 57.89
CA SER A 29 -18.67 65.07 58.42
C SER A 29 -18.71 65.45 59.90
N PHE A 30 -17.76 64.97 60.70
CA PHE A 30 -17.59 65.35 62.09
C PHE A 30 -17.24 66.84 62.21
N LEU A 31 -16.26 67.31 61.45
CA LEU A 31 -15.78 68.70 61.50
C LEU A 31 -16.87 69.70 61.09
N THR A 32 -17.66 69.38 60.06
CA THR A 32 -18.81 70.20 59.63
C THR A 32 -19.90 70.26 60.70
N GLN A 33 -20.19 69.16 61.40
CA GLN A 33 -21.15 69.17 62.52
C GLN A 33 -20.62 69.93 63.74
N VAL A 34 -19.31 69.81 64.06
CA VAL A 34 -18.64 70.57 65.12
C VAL A 34 -18.72 72.07 64.84
N LEU A 35 -18.40 72.50 63.61
CA LEU A 35 -18.50 73.89 63.17
C LEU A 35 -19.94 74.42 63.23
N ALA A 36 -20.92 73.63 62.83
CA ALA A 36 -22.32 74.04 62.82
C ALA A 36 -22.94 74.19 64.23
N TRP A 37 -22.35 73.57 65.27
CA TRP A 37 -22.94 73.49 66.63
C TRP A 37 -22.04 74.08 67.73
N GLY A 38 -21.07 74.92 67.34
CA GLY A 38 -19.91 75.40 68.11
C GLY A 38 -20.05 75.53 69.64
N GLN A 39 -21.10 76.15 70.18
CA GLN A 39 -21.23 76.37 71.64
C GLN A 39 -21.99 75.26 72.39
N ALA A 40 -22.66 74.34 71.72
CA ALA A 40 -23.49 73.28 72.33
C ALA A 40 -22.86 71.87 72.24
N LEU A 41 -21.62 71.77 71.74
CA LEU A 41 -20.86 70.54 71.53
C LEU A 41 -20.89 69.49 72.66
N PRO A 42 -20.64 69.84 73.94
CA PRO A 42 -20.53 68.83 75.00
C PRO A 42 -21.86 68.13 75.34
N GLU A 43 -23.01 68.77 75.10
CA GLU A 43 -24.32 68.14 75.31
C GLU A 43 -24.75 67.27 74.12
N ILE A 44 -24.47 67.71 72.89
CA ILE A 44 -24.88 67.00 71.67
C ILE A 44 -24.03 65.75 71.40
N LEU A 45 -22.76 65.71 71.81
CA LEU A 45 -21.89 64.52 71.65
C LEU A 45 -22.44 63.26 72.35
N LYS A 46 -23.24 63.43 73.41
CA LYS A 46 -23.91 62.34 74.14
C LYS A 46 -25.21 61.86 73.45
N THR A 47 -25.70 62.59 72.45
CA THR A 47 -26.98 62.31 71.80
C THR A 47 -26.79 61.42 70.58
N TRP A 48 -27.54 60.32 70.48
CA TRP A 48 -27.53 59.40 69.33
C TRP A 48 -27.73 60.11 67.97
N LYS A 49 -28.53 61.19 67.96
CA LYS A 49 -28.81 62.01 66.76
C LYS A 49 -27.54 62.62 66.14
N PHE A 50 -26.53 62.94 66.94
CA PHE A 50 -25.25 63.47 66.45
C PHE A 50 -24.52 62.40 65.63
N TRP A 51 -24.31 61.21 66.21
CA TRP A 51 -23.66 60.09 65.55
C TRP A 51 -24.41 59.58 64.32
N LEU A 52 -25.74 59.64 64.33
CA LEU A 52 -26.56 59.33 63.16
C LEU A 52 -26.34 60.32 62.00
N ARG A 53 -26.18 61.62 62.28
CA ARG A 53 -25.87 62.61 61.23
C ARG A 53 -24.44 62.47 60.71
N VAL A 54 -23.48 62.20 61.59
CA VAL A 54 -22.09 61.96 61.19
C VAL A 54 -21.99 60.76 60.27
N THR A 55 -22.67 59.66 60.59
CA THR A 55 -22.73 58.46 59.73
C THR A 55 -23.53 58.69 58.44
N LEU A 56 -24.61 59.48 58.48
CA LEU A 56 -25.37 59.84 57.28
C LEU A 56 -24.53 60.67 56.28
N GLY A 57 -23.53 61.43 56.76
CA GLY A 57 -22.58 62.15 55.91
C GLY A 57 -21.76 61.26 54.98
N VAL A 58 -21.72 59.94 55.21
CA VAL A 58 -21.07 58.95 54.34
C VAL A 58 -21.95 58.58 53.14
N VAL A 59 -23.28 58.78 53.21
CA VAL A 59 -24.24 58.36 52.18
C VAL A 59 -23.92 58.96 50.79
N PRO A 60 -23.59 60.26 50.64
CA PRO A 60 -23.23 60.83 49.34
C PRO A 60 -22.02 60.15 48.70
N LEU A 61 -21.00 59.78 49.49
CA LEU A 61 -19.83 59.06 48.99
C LEU A 61 -20.22 57.66 48.48
N LEU A 62 -21.01 56.91 49.26
CA LEU A 62 -21.48 55.58 48.85
C LEU A 62 -22.34 55.67 47.59
N LEU A 63 -23.20 56.68 47.48
CA LEU A 63 -24.01 56.93 46.29
C LEU A 63 -23.12 57.26 45.08
N ALA A 64 -22.10 58.10 45.25
CA ALA A 64 -21.16 58.44 44.18
C ALA A 64 -20.39 57.20 43.69
N ILE A 65 -19.89 56.37 44.61
CA ILE A 65 -19.23 55.10 44.28
C ILE A 65 -20.19 54.17 43.53
N ALA A 66 -21.41 53.97 44.04
CA ALA A 66 -22.41 53.13 43.38
C ALA A 66 -22.74 53.62 41.96
N THR A 67 -22.88 54.94 41.80
CA THR A 67 -23.16 55.57 40.49
C THR A 67 -21.99 55.37 39.53
N ALA A 68 -20.75 55.52 39.99
CA ALA A 68 -19.56 55.25 39.19
C ALA A 68 -19.49 53.80 38.70
N PHE A 69 -19.76 52.82 39.58
CA PHE A 69 -19.85 51.40 39.19
C PHE A 69 -20.99 51.14 38.19
N MET A 70 -22.15 51.80 38.35
CA MET A 70 -23.26 51.67 37.41
C MET A 70 -22.93 52.27 36.03
N LEU A 71 -22.27 53.43 35.99
CA LEU A 71 -21.81 54.06 34.75
C LEU A 71 -20.76 53.20 34.05
N ALA A 72 -19.77 52.69 34.78
CA ALA A 72 -18.76 51.79 34.25
C ALA A 72 -19.38 50.48 33.71
N ALA A 73 -20.36 49.91 34.42
CA ALA A 73 -21.09 48.73 33.94
C ALA A 73 -21.92 49.02 32.69
N ARG A 74 -22.51 50.22 32.59
CA ARG A 74 -23.22 50.67 31.38
C ARG A 74 -22.27 50.83 30.20
N PHE A 75 -21.08 51.40 30.42
CA PHE A 75 -20.05 51.51 29.40
C PHE A 75 -19.60 50.12 28.91
N LEU A 76 -19.31 49.19 29.83
CA LEU A 76 -18.90 47.83 29.47
C LEU A 76 -19.97 47.10 28.64
N ARG A 77 -21.26 47.33 28.93
CA ARG A 77 -22.37 46.79 28.13
C ARG A 77 -22.50 47.46 26.76
N ALA A 78 -22.16 48.73 26.63
CA ALA A 78 -22.15 49.40 25.34
C ALA A 78 -21.07 48.81 24.41
N VAL A 79 -19.90 48.47 24.97
CA VAL A 79 -18.80 47.82 24.23
C VAL A 79 -19.09 46.33 24.00
N TYR A 80 -19.73 45.65 24.97
CA TYR A 80 -20.06 44.23 24.91
C TYR A 80 -21.57 44.01 25.13
N PRO A 81 -22.41 44.12 24.07
CA PRO A 81 -23.88 44.16 24.17
C PRO A 81 -24.50 42.94 24.83
N LYS A 82 -23.90 41.76 24.65
CA LYS A 82 -24.40 40.49 25.17
C LYS A 82 -24.24 40.37 26.71
N LEU A 83 -23.62 41.32 27.43
CA LEU A 83 -23.40 41.22 28.88
C LEU A 83 -24.63 41.62 29.69
N SER A 84 -24.94 40.84 30.73
CA SER A 84 -25.92 41.25 31.73
C SER A 84 -25.37 42.34 32.67
N ARG A 85 -26.27 43.13 33.27
CA ARG A 85 -25.89 44.20 34.23
C ARG A 85 -25.15 43.64 35.45
N GLY A 86 -25.56 42.47 35.94
CA GLY A 86 -24.92 41.80 37.07
C GLY A 86 -23.52 41.29 36.74
N GLU A 87 -23.31 40.72 35.56
CA GLU A 87 -21.99 40.27 35.10
C GLU A 87 -21.03 41.44 34.89
N ALA A 88 -21.49 42.54 34.32
CA ALA A 88 -20.66 43.72 34.11
C ALA A 88 -20.16 44.32 35.44
N ILE A 89 -21.04 44.44 36.44
CA ILE A 89 -20.66 44.92 37.78
C ILE A 89 -19.69 43.94 38.45
N LYS A 90 -19.98 42.62 38.40
CA LYS A 90 -19.09 41.59 38.95
C LYS A 90 -17.71 41.64 38.29
N PHE A 91 -17.64 41.80 36.97
CA PHE A 91 -16.40 41.91 36.22
C PHE A 91 -15.56 43.10 36.67
N ILE A 92 -16.17 44.28 36.86
CA ILE A 92 -15.46 45.49 37.33
C ILE A 92 -14.94 45.30 38.76
N ILE A 93 -15.74 44.70 39.64
CA ILE A 93 -15.31 44.39 41.00
C ILE A 93 -14.15 43.40 40.98
N TYR A 94 -14.23 42.34 40.17
CA TYR A 94 -13.19 41.31 40.07
C TYR A 94 -11.91 41.82 39.43
N SER A 95 -12.00 42.74 38.45
CA SER A 95 -10.83 43.34 37.82
C SER A 95 -10.11 44.29 38.78
N ARG A 96 -10.83 45.01 39.64
CA ARG A 96 -10.25 46.01 40.55
C ARG A 96 -9.73 45.43 41.87
N PHE A 97 -10.45 44.48 42.45
CA PHE A 97 -10.19 43.97 43.80
C PHE A 97 -9.74 42.50 43.83
N GLY A 98 -9.75 41.81 42.69
CA GLY A 98 -9.46 40.39 42.58
C GLY A 98 -10.71 39.53 42.80
N ARG A 99 -10.53 38.21 42.79
CA ARG A 99 -11.65 37.25 42.83
C ARG A 99 -11.80 36.60 44.20
N PRO A 100 -13.00 36.65 44.82
CA PRO A 100 -13.27 36.00 46.10
C PRO A 100 -13.43 34.48 45.97
N SER A 101 -13.77 33.97 44.78
CA SER A 101 -14.00 32.56 44.48
C SER A 101 -13.21 32.07 43.26
N PHE A 102 -13.22 30.76 43.01
CA PHE A 102 -12.59 30.16 41.82
C PHE A 102 -13.30 30.56 40.52
N GLY A 103 -14.63 30.76 40.55
CA GLY A 103 -15.40 31.24 39.40
C GLY A 103 -15.17 32.72 39.07
N PRO A 104 -15.45 33.16 37.83
CA PRO A 104 -15.86 32.33 36.68
C PRO A 104 -14.70 31.45 36.17
N TRP A 105 -15.02 30.30 35.58
CA TRP A 105 -14.03 29.36 35.02
C TRP A 105 -14.49 28.72 33.71
N ILE A 106 -13.53 28.37 32.87
CA ILE A 106 -13.72 27.63 31.61
C ILE A 106 -12.88 26.35 31.67
N LYS A 107 -13.41 25.26 31.11
CA LYS A 107 -12.65 24.01 30.95
C LYS A 107 -12.30 23.78 29.49
N VAL A 108 -11.02 23.53 29.24
CA VAL A 108 -10.45 23.21 27.93
C VAL A 108 -9.98 21.76 27.95
N GLN A 109 -10.51 20.95 27.03
CA GLN A 109 -10.18 19.53 26.89
C GLN A 109 -10.40 19.08 25.44
N GLY A 110 -9.56 18.18 24.91
CA GLY A 110 -9.65 17.67 23.53
C GLY A 110 -9.59 18.75 22.45
N GLY A 111 -8.73 19.76 22.63
CA GLY A 111 -8.56 20.87 21.67
C GLY A 111 -9.72 21.88 21.66
N ARG A 112 -10.71 21.78 22.56
CA ARG A 112 -11.91 22.64 22.55
C ARG A 112 -12.34 23.07 23.95
N ILE A 113 -13.17 24.11 24.00
CA ILE A 113 -13.85 24.52 25.23
C ILE A 113 -15.01 23.55 25.50
N THR A 114 -14.92 22.74 26.55
CA THR A 114 -15.94 21.72 26.85
C THR A 114 -16.99 22.23 27.84
N ALA A 115 -16.67 23.25 28.65
CA ALA A 115 -17.60 23.78 29.64
C ALA A 115 -17.52 25.30 29.76
N ASN A 116 -18.69 25.93 29.97
CA ASN A 116 -18.86 27.37 30.11
C ASN A 116 -18.43 28.18 28.86
N GLU A 117 -18.72 27.66 27.67
CA GLU A 117 -18.45 28.31 26.38
C GLU A 117 -19.15 29.68 26.26
N ASP A 118 -20.39 29.80 26.77
CA ASP A 118 -21.13 31.08 26.77
C ASP A 118 -20.75 32.04 27.91
N SER A 119 -19.75 31.69 28.72
CA SER A 119 -19.42 32.48 29.89
C SER A 119 -18.80 33.84 29.53
N VAL A 120 -18.83 34.76 30.49
CA VAL A 120 -18.19 36.08 30.40
C VAL A 120 -16.72 35.97 29.99
N LEU A 121 -16.04 34.88 30.36
CA LEU A 121 -14.64 34.64 30.06
C LEU A 121 -14.37 34.36 28.59
N ALA A 122 -15.23 33.61 27.91
CA ALA A 122 -15.07 33.35 26.47
C ALA A 122 -15.31 34.63 25.65
N ARG A 123 -16.18 35.52 26.18
CA ARG A 123 -16.67 36.69 25.45
C ARG A 123 -15.79 37.93 25.62
N ILE A 124 -15.34 38.22 26.85
CA ILE A 124 -14.49 39.39 27.16
C ILE A 124 -13.07 38.98 27.55
N GLY A 125 -12.86 37.73 27.98
CA GLY A 125 -11.63 37.30 28.64
C GLY A 125 -11.72 37.39 30.15
N GLY A 126 -10.57 37.26 30.81
CA GLY A 126 -10.43 37.33 32.27
C GLY A 126 -10.91 38.67 32.86
N PRO A 127 -11.06 38.74 34.20
CA PRO A 127 -10.39 37.88 35.16
C PRO A 127 -11.16 36.58 35.45
N GLY A 128 -10.47 35.45 35.33
CA GLY A 128 -11.07 34.12 35.38
C GLY A 128 -10.06 33.01 35.66
N SER A 129 -10.54 31.79 35.85
CA SER A 129 -9.67 30.61 35.98
C SER A 129 -9.89 29.69 34.79
N LEU A 130 -8.82 29.15 34.23
CA LEU A 130 -8.91 28.09 33.24
C LEU A 130 -8.66 26.75 33.93
N ILE A 131 -9.29 25.72 33.41
CA ILE A 131 -9.00 24.32 33.73
C ILE A 131 -8.52 23.71 32.43
N ILE A 132 -7.21 23.51 32.30
CA ILE A 132 -6.58 22.98 31.09
C ILE A 132 -6.30 21.51 31.31
N GLY A 133 -6.84 20.66 30.44
CA GLY A 133 -6.61 19.22 30.44
C GLY A 133 -5.14 18.85 30.18
N GLY A 134 -4.75 17.64 30.55
CA GLY A 134 -3.39 17.11 30.39
C GLY A 134 -2.87 17.04 28.96
N ASP A 135 -3.80 17.07 28.02
CA ASP A 135 -3.69 16.97 26.58
C ASP A 135 -3.65 18.33 25.88
N ASN A 136 -3.74 19.47 26.60
CA ASN A 136 -3.90 20.77 25.96
C ASN A 136 -2.92 21.83 26.47
N ALA A 137 -2.63 22.76 25.59
CA ALA A 137 -2.01 24.04 25.89
C ALA A 137 -2.89 25.18 25.37
N VAL A 138 -2.84 26.32 26.04
CA VAL A 138 -3.66 27.48 25.69
C VAL A 138 -2.76 28.69 25.50
N VAL A 139 -2.91 29.36 24.36
CA VAL A 139 -2.21 30.61 24.07
C VAL A 139 -3.11 31.78 24.46
N LEU A 140 -2.56 32.70 25.25
CA LEU A 140 -3.29 33.83 25.80
C LEU A 140 -2.89 35.13 25.13
N GLU A 141 -3.88 36.00 24.92
CA GLU A 141 -3.70 37.30 24.29
C GLU A 141 -4.45 38.37 25.08
N ARG A 142 -3.86 39.56 25.15
CA ARG A 142 -4.47 40.73 25.78
C ARG A 142 -4.23 41.94 24.90
N ALA A 143 -5.32 42.54 24.42
CA ALA A 143 -5.30 43.78 23.63
C ALA A 143 -4.36 43.73 22.41
N GLY A 144 -4.37 42.63 21.65
CA GLY A 144 -3.54 42.46 20.46
C GLY A 144 -2.12 41.94 20.74
N VAL A 145 -1.76 41.71 22.01
CA VAL A 145 -0.43 41.25 22.41
C VAL A 145 -0.52 39.91 23.10
N PHE A 146 0.27 38.94 22.64
CA PHE A 146 0.41 37.65 23.29
C PHE A 146 1.05 37.80 24.66
N THR A 147 0.39 37.25 25.69
CA THR A 147 0.82 37.45 27.08
C THR A 147 1.52 36.23 27.65
N ALA A 148 0.99 35.03 27.40
CA ALA A 148 1.51 33.79 27.94
C ALA A 148 1.02 32.58 27.14
N VAL A 149 1.77 31.49 27.24
CA VAL A 149 1.32 30.15 26.89
C VAL A 149 1.20 29.38 28.19
N GLU A 150 0.05 28.77 28.41
CA GLU A 150 -0.24 28.05 29.65
C GLU A 150 -0.48 26.57 29.35
N GLY A 151 0.18 25.71 30.14
CA GLY A 151 0.05 24.26 30.05
C GLY A 151 -1.10 23.68 30.87
N PRO A 152 -1.13 22.34 30.97
CA PRO A 152 -2.08 21.63 31.83
C PRO A 152 -2.08 22.15 33.26
N GLY A 153 -3.27 22.42 33.81
CA GLY A 153 -3.40 22.94 35.17
C GLY A 153 -4.53 23.96 35.36
N PHE A 154 -4.35 24.86 36.33
CA PHE A 154 -5.36 25.82 36.78
C PHE A 154 -4.91 27.29 36.66
N PRO A 155 -4.45 27.77 35.49
CA PRO A 155 -3.93 29.12 35.36
C PRO A 155 -5.05 30.16 35.53
N SER A 156 -4.65 31.37 35.92
CA SER A 156 -5.56 32.49 36.12
C SER A 156 -5.42 33.53 35.03
N LEU A 157 -6.53 33.83 34.36
CA LEU A 157 -6.60 34.93 33.39
C LEU A 157 -6.58 36.28 34.09
N ARG A 158 -5.76 37.18 33.58
CA ARG A 158 -5.72 38.61 33.93
C ARG A 158 -6.94 39.33 33.35
N PRO A 159 -7.27 40.54 33.85
CA PRO A 159 -8.34 41.33 33.27
C PRO A 159 -8.14 41.58 31.77
N PHE A 160 -9.15 41.24 30.98
CA PHE A 160 -9.20 41.31 29.51
C PHE A 160 -8.23 40.38 28.77
N GLU A 161 -7.65 39.39 29.44
CA GLU A 161 -6.84 38.36 28.81
C GLU A 161 -7.73 37.25 28.28
N LYS A 162 -7.63 36.95 26.98
CA LYS A 162 -8.47 36.02 26.24
C LYS A 162 -7.66 34.81 25.80
N ILE A 163 -8.38 33.74 25.49
CA ILE A 163 -7.83 32.59 24.77
C ILE A 163 -7.72 33.00 23.30
N TYR A 164 -6.51 32.98 22.77
CA TYR A 164 -6.24 33.19 21.35
C TYR A 164 -6.41 31.88 20.58
N ASP A 165 -5.73 30.84 21.03
CA ASP A 165 -5.77 29.51 20.41
C ASP A 165 -5.65 28.41 21.47
N ILE A 166 -6.19 27.24 21.13
CA ILE A 166 -6.14 26.03 21.95
C ILE A 166 -5.43 24.97 21.13
N VAL A 167 -4.36 24.42 21.70
CA VAL A 167 -3.51 23.50 20.98
C VAL A 167 -3.46 22.16 21.70
N ASP A 168 -3.79 21.10 20.95
CA ASP A 168 -3.74 19.72 21.43
C ASP A 168 -2.29 19.22 21.38
N LEU A 169 -1.80 18.76 22.52
CA LEU A 169 -0.45 18.24 22.72
C LEU A 169 -0.35 16.74 22.41
N GLY A 170 -1.48 16.05 22.21
CA GLY A 170 -1.52 14.63 21.94
C GLY A 170 -0.95 14.26 20.56
N PRO A 171 -0.48 13.01 20.38
CA PRO A 171 -0.09 12.51 19.07
C PRO A 171 -1.32 12.39 18.18
N LYS A 172 -1.21 12.89 16.95
CA LYS A 172 -2.24 12.78 15.91
C LYS A 172 -1.70 11.96 14.74
N SER A 173 -2.59 11.23 14.10
CA SER A 173 -2.30 10.51 12.86
C SER A 173 -3.26 10.98 11.78
N TYR A 174 -2.74 11.23 10.58
CA TYR A 174 -3.53 11.59 9.43
C TYR A 174 -3.07 10.79 8.21
N SER A 175 -4.02 10.10 7.57
CA SER A 175 -3.78 9.32 6.35
C SER A 175 -4.48 9.95 5.15
N TYR A 176 -3.76 10.07 4.03
CA TYR A 176 -4.31 10.62 2.79
C TYR A 176 -3.51 10.17 1.58
N THR A 177 -4.13 10.29 0.40
CA THR A 177 -3.50 9.93 -0.87
C THR A 177 -2.85 11.15 -1.52
N VAL A 178 -1.59 10.99 -1.92
CA VAL A 178 -0.79 11.97 -2.66
C VAL A 178 -0.68 11.54 -4.13
N SER A 179 -1.21 12.36 -5.02
CA SER A 179 -1.01 12.21 -6.47
C SER A 179 0.28 12.91 -6.89
N ALA A 180 1.20 12.18 -7.50
CA ALA A 180 2.51 12.66 -7.94
C ALA A 180 2.88 12.07 -9.31
N MET A 181 3.96 12.58 -9.91
CA MET A 181 4.54 12.01 -11.13
C MET A 181 5.88 11.36 -10.80
N SER A 182 6.18 10.22 -11.45
CA SER A 182 7.53 9.65 -11.47
C SER A 182 8.47 10.49 -12.36
N ARG A 183 9.76 10.15 -12.37
CA ARG A 183 10.76 10.76 -13.28
C ARG A 183 10.37 10.72 -14.76
N GLU A 184 9.61 9.72 -15.17
CA GLU A 184 9.15 9.52 -16.54
C GLU A 184 7.83 10.24 -16.86
N GLY A 185 7.27 10.96 -15.88
CA GLY A 185 5.98 11.64 -16.04
C GLY A 185 4.76 10.72 -15.86
N ILE A 186 4.95 9.51 -15.32
CA ILE A 186 3.85 8.59 -15.02
C ILE A 186 3.17 9.06 -13.75
N LEU A 187 1.85 9.29 -13.82
CA LEU A 187 1.08 9.68 -12.64
C LEU A 187 0.81 8.47 -11.75
N LEU A 188 1.04 8.65 -10.46
CA LEU A 188 0.89 7.65 -9.41
C LEU A 188 0.25 8.27 -8.18
N ASP A 189 -0.55 7.47 -7.49
CA ASP A 189 -1.26 7.80 -6.27
C ASP A 189 -0.69 6.96 -5.13
N TRP A 190 -0.14 7.62 -4.10
CA TRP A 190 0.45 6.92 -2.95
C TRP A 190 -0.24 7.32 -1.66
N GLU A 191 -0.72 6.35 -0.90
CA GLU A 191 -1.26 6.56 0.45
C GLU A 191 -0.14 6.77 1.47
N VAL A 192 -0.22 7.87 2.22
CA VAL A 192 0.75 8.26 3.25
C VAL A 192 0.03 8.51 4.56
N GLU A 193 0.55 7.90 5.62
CA GLU A 193 0.17 8.20 7.01
C GLU A 193 1.30 8.99 7.68
N VAL A 194 0.98 10.16 8.21
CA VAL A 194 1.90 10.96 9.00
C VAL A 194 1.40 11.01 10.43
N GLN A 195 2.24 10.56 11.36
CA GLN A 195 2.03 10.71 12.80
C GLN A 195 2.87 11.87 13.30
N TYR A 196 2.21 12.86 13.88
CA TYR A 196 2.84 14.10 14.33
C TYR A 196 2.30 14.52 15.69
N GLN A 197 3.09 15.33 16.37
CA GLN A 197 2.79 15.90 17.68
C GLN A 197 3.41 17.29 17.77
N ILE A 198 3.00 18.10 18.74
CA ILE A 198 3.73 19.32 19.07
C ILE A 198 5.11 18.99 19.66
N ALA A 199 6.09 19.82 19.34
CA ALA A 199 7.43 19.62 19.87
C ALA A 199 7.45 19.78 21.40
N ASP A 200 8.08 18.81 22.06
CA ASP A 200 8.18 18.63 23.51
C ASP A 200 9.41 19.33 24.11
N GLY A 201 10.17 20.07 23.29
CA GLY A 201 11.45 20.67 23.69
C GLY A 201 12.51 19.63 24.09
N GLY A 202 12.33 18.36 23.70
CA GLY A 202 13.24 17.26 24.05
C GLY A 202 13.00 16.65 25.44
N GLN A 203 11.88 16.97 26.11
CA GLN A 203 11.54 16.36 27.40
C GLN A 203 10.89 14.99 27.20
N PRO A 204 11.42 13.91 27.82
CA PRO A 204 10.79 12.60 27.74
C PRO A 204 9.45 12.58 28.48
N LEU A 205 8.48 11.83 27.95
CA LEU A 205 7.19 11.62 28.59
C LEU A 205 7.38 10.69 29.81
N GLU A 206 7.25 11.22 31.02
CA GLU A 206 7.25 10.41 32.24
C GLU A 206 5.91 9.68 32.42
N ALA A 207 5.96 8.41 32.85
CA ALA A 207 4.76 7.59 33.00
C ALA A 207 3.81 8.18 34.05
N GLY A 208 2.61 8.58 33.62
CA GLY A 208 1.60 9.22 34.46
C GLY A 208 1.71 10.74 34.57
N ALA A 209 2.68 11.38 33.92
CA ALA A 209 2.77 12.83 33.80
C ALA A 209 1.91 13.37 32.63
N PHE A 210 1.62 14.67 32.67
CA PHE A 210 1.01 15.37 31.53
C PHE A 210 1.96 15.40 30.33
N TYR A 211 1.43 15.65 29.14
CA TYR A 211 2.26 15.76 27.95
C TYR A 211 3.30 16.89 28.13
N PRO A 212 4.58 16.64 27.78
CA PRO A 212 5.63 17.64 27.88
C PRO A 212 5.30 18.86 27.04
N LEU A 213 5.61 20.04 27.57
CA LEU A 213 5.19 21.31 27.01
C LEU A 213 6.40 22.20 26.74
N SER A 214 6.64 22.50 25.46
CA SER A 214 7.52 23.59 25.07
C SER A 214 6.70 24.84 24.76
N LEU A 215 6.82 25.87 25.62
CA LEU A 215 6.10 27.13 25.46
C LEU A 215 6.38 27.80 24.11
N LYS A 216 7.64 27.72 23.66
CA LYS A 216 8.09 28.30 22.39
C LYS A 216 7.46 27.59 21.19
N ASP A 217 7.38 26.27 21.24
CA ASP A 217 6.90 25.48 20.12
C ASP A 217 5.37 25.52 20.02
N VAL A 218 4.65 25.50 21.15
CA VAL A 218 3.21 25.77 21.17
C VAL A 218 2.90 27.15 20.63
N PHE A 219 3.66 28.17 21.05
CA PHE A 219 3.48 29.54 20.54
C PHE A 219 3.69 29.60 19.03
N ARG A 220 4.74 28.95 18.53
CA ARG A 220 5.05 28.86 17.10
C ARG A 220 3.94 28.15 16.33
N ALA A 221 3.47 26.99 16.80
CA ALA A 221 2.37 26.26 16.20
C ALA A 221 1.07 27.10 16.12
N SER A 222 0.75 27.85 17.18
CA SER A 222 -0.44 28.72 17.20
C SER A 222 -0.35 29.94 16.27
N THR A 223 0.85 30.42 15.99
CA THR A 223 1.08 31.63 15.18
C THR A 223 1.37 31.31 13.71
N CYS A 224 1.74 30.06 13.40
CA CYS A 224 1.90 29.55 12.05
C CYS A 224 0.53 29.30 11.41
N LYS A 225 -0.17 30.38 11.05
CA LYS A 225 -1.41 30.34 10.25
C LYS A 225 -1.16 30.90 8.86
N TRP A 226 -1.55 30.13 7.85
CA TRP A 226 -1.40 30.51 6.45
C TRP A 226 -2.77 30.64 5.81
N ILE A 227 -3.01 31.76 5.14
CA ILE A 227 -4.22 31.96 4.36
C ILE A 227 -3.94 31.48 2.94
N ARG A 228 -4.73 30.53 2.46
CA ARG A 228 -4.65 30.02 1.09
C ARG A 228 -6.00 30.18 0.41
N GLU A 229 -6.02 30.33 -0.91
CA GLU A 229 -7.27 30.20 -1.66
C GLU A 229 -7.94 28.87 -1.30
N PRO A 230 -9.27 28.87 -1.03
CA PRO A 230 -9.97 27.69 -0.59
C PRO A 230 -9.77 26.57 -1.60
N SER A 231 -9.08 25.52 -1.17
CA SER A 231 -8.96 24.29 -1.94
C SER A 231 -10.07 23.35 -1.54
N TRP A 232 -10.39 22.38 -2.39
CA TRP A 232 -11.40 21.36 -2.10
C TRP A 232 -11.10 20.49 -0.85
N LYS A 233 -9.89 20.57 -0.28
CA LYS A 233 -9.45 19.76 0.88
C LYS A 233 -9.36 20.53 2.21
N PHE A 234 -9.19 21.85 2.19
CA PHE A 234 -8.97 22.65 3.40
C PHE A 234 -9.68 24.00 3.32
N GLU A 235 -10.19 24.45 4.46
CA GLU A 235 -10.73 25.79 4.63
C GLU A 235 -9.64 26.85 4.35
N GLN A 236 -10.08 28.10 4.17
CA GLN A 236 -9.21 29.22 3.78
C GLN A 236 -8.06 29.48 4.77
N ASP A 237 -8.25 29.09 6.04
CA ASP A 237 -7.26 29.18 7.10
C ASP A 237 -6.59 27.81 7.31
N MET A 238 -5.32 27.70 6.93
CA MET A 238 -4.46 26.55 7.26
C MET A 238 -3.73 26.80 8.58
N ASP A 239 -4.10 26.04 9.60
CA ASP A 239 -3.30 25.92 10.82
C ASP A 239 -2.02 25.09 10.57
N TRP A 240 -1.14 25.04 11.56
CA TRP A 240 0.13 24.30 11.51
C TRP A 240 -0.03 22.83 11.06
N GLU A 241 -1.15 22.17 11.39
CA GLU A 241 -1.44 20.79 10.97
C GLU A 241 -1.59 20.68 9.44
N GLY A 242 -2.36 21.60 8.84
CA GLY A 242 -2.50 21.66 7.38
C GLY A 242 -1.17 21.97 6.70
N LEU A 243 -0.31 22.74 7.35
CA LEU A 243 1.01 23.13 6.84
C LEU A 243 1.96 21.92 6.74
N ILE A 244 1.97 21.07 7.76
CA ILE A 244 2.69 19.78 7.73
C ILE A 244 2.16 18.91 6.59
N LEU A 245 0.85 18.67 6.59
CA LEU A 245 0.23 17.68 5.72
C LEU A 245 0.30 18.11 4.24
N VAL A 246 -0.17 19.31 3.92
CA VAL A 246 -0.36 19.74 2.53
C VAL A 246 0.89 20.39 1.97
N SER A 247 1.48 21.34 2.70
CA SER A 247 2.59 22.11 2.13
C SER A 247 3.87 21.28 2.12
N CYS A 248 4.15 20.61 3.24
CA CYS A 248 5.43 19.95 3.42
C CYS A 248 5.39 18.50 2.96
N THR A 249 4.51 17.66 3.50
CA THR A 249 4.49 16.24 3.14
C THR A 249 4.15 16.02 1.67
N GLU A 250 3.06 16.60 1.14
CA GLU A 250 2.70 16.45 -0.28
C GLU A 250 3.80 17.01 -1.21
N GLY A 251 4.33 18.20 -0.90
CA GLY A 251 5.36 18.86 -1.71
C GLY A 251 6.70 18.11 -1.72
N LYS A 252 7.15 17.63 -0.55
CA LYS A 252 8.39 16.85 -0.43
C LYS A 252 8.24 15.48 -1.07
N LEU A 253 7.15 14.77 -0.80
CA LEU A 253 6.89 13.47 -1.41
C LEU A 253 6.83 13.58 -2.94
N ARG A 254 6.12 14.57 -3.49
CA ARG A 254 6.12 14.81 -4.95
C ARG A 254 7.53 15.02 -5.51
N SER A 255 8.35 15.79 -4.82
CA SER A 255 9.73 16.06 -5.23
C SER A 255 10.61 14.80 -5.19
N ILE A 256 10.42 13.96 -4.17
CA ILE A 256 11.11 12.68 -3.97
C ILE A 256 10.71 11.67 -5.07
N LEU A 257 9.43 11.61 -5.42
CA LEU A 257 8.88 10.71 -6.46
C LEU A 257 9.28 11.15 -7.87
N ALA A 258 9.28 12.45 -8.15
CA ALA A 258 9.65 12.99 -9.46
C ALA A 258 11.12 12.75 -9.84
N ARG A 259 11.98 12.38 -8.88
CA ARG A 259 13.40 12.08 -9.14
C ARG A 259 13.67 10.60 -9.41
N ARG A 260 12.70 9.72 -9.15
CA ARG A 260 12.87 8.27 -9.23
C ARG A 260 12.11 7.66 -10.43
N PRO A 261 12.73 6.71 -11.15
CA PRO A 261 12.03 5.94 -12.18
C PRO A 261 10.99 5.02 -11.54
N LEU A 262 9.98 4.63 -12.30
CA LEU A 262 8.90 3.80 -11.78
C LEU A 262 9.39 2.43 -11.29
N ASP A 263 10.42 1.87 -11.95
CA ASP A 263 11.00 0.56 -11.59
C ASP A 263 11.52 0.54 -10.15
N GLN A 264 12.15 1.64 -9.75
CA GLN A 264 12.67 1.81 -8.41
C GLN A 264 11.55 2.03 -7.38
N LEU A 265 10.41 2.60 -7.79
CA LEU A 265 9.27 2.83 -6.88
C LEU A 265 8.47 1.54 -6.62
N ILE A 266 8.44 0.63 -7.60
CA ILE A 266 7.73 -0.66 -7.55
C ILE A 266 8.65 -1.81 -7.12
N GLY A 267 9.96 -1.59 -7.00
CA GLY A 267 10.87 -2.58 -6.44
C GLY A 267 11.06 -3.82 -7.30
N LEU A 268 11.10 -3.65 -8.63
CA LEU A 268 11.20 -4.77 -9.58
C LEU A 268 12.54 -5.53 -9.56
N THR A 269 13.55 -5.00 -8.86
CA THR A 269 14.81 -5.70 -8.61
C THR A 269 14.66 -6.65 -7.41
N GLU A 270 15.01 -7.93 -7.54
CA GLU A 270 14.86 -8.94 -6.48
C GLU A 270 15.41 -8.43 -5.12
N GLY A 271 14.53 -8.32 -4.13
CA GLY A 271 14.88 -7.87 -2.77
C GLY A 271 14.87 -6.34 -2.54
N GLU A 272 14.58 -5.52 -3.55
CA GLU A 272 14.59 -4.05 -3.43
C GLU A 272 13.23 -3.43 -3.12
N ASP A 273 12.14 -4.18 -3.13
CA ASP A 273 10.79 -3.62 -3.00
C ASP A 273 10.51 -3.02 -1.61
N GLU A 274 10.80 -3.78 -0.56
CA GLU A 274 10.81 -3.24 0.80
C GLU A 274 11.90 -2.18 0.98
N ALA A 275 13.07 -2.37 0.36
CA ALA A 275 14.19 -1.43 0.48
C ALA A 275 13.89 -0.05 -0.12
N ALA A 276 13.19 -0.01 -1.26
CA ALA A 276 12.80 1.22 -1.94
C ALA A 276 11.77 2.00 -1.14
N ARG A 277 10.73 1.32 -0.63
CA ARG A 277 9.73 1.95 0.25
C ARG A 277 10.37 2.48 1.53
N ILE A 278 11.23 1.69 2.17
CA ILE A 278 11.94 2.10 3.38
C ILE A 278 12.86 3.28 3.09
N ALA A 279 13.56 3.29 1.96
CA ALA A 279 14.44 4.40 1.58
C ALA A 279 13.66 5.70 1.34
N ILE A 280 12.53 5.64 0.62
CA ILE A 280 11.66 6.79 0.38
C ILE A 280 11.03 7.28 1.68
N GLN A 281 10.56 6.35 2.53
CA GLN A 281 10.00 6.68 3.84
C GLN A 281 11.03 7.37 4.73
N SER A 282 12.26 6.85 4.78
CA SER A 282 13.36 7.41 5.56
C SER A 282 13.76 8.80 5.06
N GLU A 283 13.86 9.00 3.75
CA GLU A 283 14.14 10.33 3.16
C GLU A 283 13.03 11.33 3.49
N LEU A 284 11.77 10.94 3.31
CA LEU A 284 10.62 11.78 3.64
C LEU A 284 10.57 12.09 5.14
N GLU A 285 10.80 11.11 6.00
CA GLU A 285 10.82 11.27 7.45
C GLU A 285 11.93 12.23 7.88
N GLN A 286 13.15 12.09 7.33
CA GLN A 286 14.28 12.98 7.59
C GLN A 286 13.99 14.42 7.15
N GLU A 287 13.41 14.61 5.96
CA GLU A 287 13.05 15.94 5.48
C GLU A 287 11.95 16.60 6.34
N LEU A 288 10.94 15.83 6.74
CA LEU A 288 9.88 16.34 7.61
C LEU A 288 10.37 16.61 9.03
N GLN A 289 11.26 15.77 9.57
CA GLN A 289 11.85 15.96 10.89
C GLN A 289 12.78 17.18 10.93
N ALA A 290 13.43 17.52 9.81
CA ALA A 290 14.20 18.75 9.69
C ALA A 290 13.30 20.01 9.66
N TYR A 291 12.13 19.95 9.03
CA TYR A 291 11.22 21.09 8.89
C TYR A 291 10.27 21.28 10.09
N ALA A 292 9.78 20.21 10.71
CA ALA A 292 8.75 20.27 11.75
C ALA A 292 9.07 21.22 12.94
N PRO A 293 10.34 21.34 13.41
CA PRO A 293 10.67 22.31 14.45
C PRO A 293 10.48 23.79 14.04
N GLU A 294 10.49 24.11 12.74
CA GLU A 294 10.27 25.48 12.24
C GLU A 294 8.85 25.98 12.47
N ILE A 295 7.90 25.05 12.59
CA ILE A 295 6.48 25.32 12.84
C ILE A 295 6.04 24.91 14.25
N GLY A 296 6.96 24.43 15.10
CA GLY A 296 6.67 24.02 16.48
C GLY A 296 6.12 22.59 16.63
N ALA A 297 6.29 21.76 15.60
CA ALA A 297 5.85 20.38 15.59
C ALA A 297 7.03 19.39 15.61
N LYS A 298 6.70 18.12 15.84
CA LYS A 298 7.60 16.98 15.83
C LYS A 298 6.93 15.84 15.07
N ILE A 299 7.66 15.24 14.14
CA ILE A 299 7.22 14.03 13.46
C ILE A 299 7.56 12.84 14.34
N LEU A 300 6.58 11.98 14.57
CA LEU A 300 6.75 10.74 15.33
C LEU A 300 7.07 9.58 14.40
N ARG A 301 6.36 9.51 13.27
CA ARG A 301 6.50 8.46 12.29
C ARG A 301 5.87 8.87 10.96
N VAL A 302 6.44 8.40 9.86
CA VAL A 302 5.81 8.42 8.54
C VAL A 302 5.63 6.98 8.08
N ARG A 303 4.51 6.65 7.44
CA ARG A 303 4.29 5.35 6.81
C ARG A 303 3.79 5.55 5.38
N LEU A 304 4.37 4.79 4.46
CA LEU A 304 3.91 4.69 3.09
C LEU A 304 3.15 3.38 2.93
N ASP A 305 1.88 3.48 2.55
CA ASP A 305 1.00 2.34 2.36
C ASP A 305 0.92 2.01 0.86
N ASN A 306 -0.28 1.94 0.31
CA ASN A 306 -0.51 1.40 -1.02
C ASN A 306 -0.09 2.39 -2.13
N LEU A 307 0.71 1.90 -3.08
CA LEU A 307 1.07 2.60 -4.30
C LEU A 307 0.14 2.15 -5.43
N LYS A 308 -0.60 3.09 -6.02
CA LYS A 308 -1.51 2.87 -7.14
C LYS A 308 -0.96 3.57 -8.38
N VAL A 309 -0.74 2.80 -9.44
CA VAL A 309 -0.45 3.30 -10.78
C VAL A 309 -1.74 3.24 -11.60
N ARG A 310 -1.95 4.17 -12.54
CA ARG A 310 -3.13 4.10 -13.41
C ARG A 310 -3.16 2.78 -14.21
N ASP A 311 -4.36 2.26 -14.40
CA ASP A 311 -4.59 0.94 -15.00
C ASP A 311 -4.08 0.80 -16.44
N ASP A 312 -4.09 1.87 -17.22
CA ASP A 312 -3.61 1.92 -18.61
C ASP A 312 -2.09 1.73 -18.69
N VAL A 313 -1.35 2.49 -17.88
CA VAL A 313 0.11 2.38 -17.81
C VAL A 313 0.52 1.04 -17.23
N ALA A 314 -0.14 0.59 -16.15
CA ALA A 314 0.16 -0.69 -15.53
C ALA A 314 0.00 -1.88 -16.50
N LYS A 315 -1.04 -1.89 -17.34
CA LYS A 315 -1.24 -2.93 -18.36
C LYS A 315 -0.10 -2.95 -19.38
N GLN A 316 0.24 -1.79 -19.94
CA GLN A 316 1.31 -1.69 -20.93
C GLN A 316 2.66 -2.14 -20.35
N TRP A 317 2.92 -1.77 -19.09
CA TRP A 317 4.12 -2.20 -18.38
C TRP A 317 4.17 -3.70 -18.14
N ILE A 318 3.07 -4.32 -17.71
CA ILE A 318 2.97 -5.78 -17.54
C ILE A 318 3.23 -6.49 -18.88
N GLU A 319 2.74 -5.93 -19.99
CA GLU A 319 2.99 -6.48 -21.33
C GLU A 319 4.47 -6.37 -21.73
N THR A 320 5.10 -5.21 -21.51
CA THR A 320 6.54 -5.01 -21.79
C THR A 320 7.40 -5.93 -20.95
N TRP A 321 7.15 -6.01 -19.64
CA TRP A 321 7.85 -6.89 -18.72
C TRP A 321 7.67 -8.36 -19.11
N LYS A 322 6.45 -8.78 -19.47
CA LYS A 322 6.18 -10.13 -19.98
C LYS A 322 6.96 -10.43 -21.25
N ALA A 323 7.05 -9.49 -22.19
CA ALA A 323 7.81 -9.66 -23.42
C ALA A 323 9.32 -9.80 -23.15
N GLU A 324 9.86 -9.02 -22.21
CA GLU A 324 11.26 -9.11 -21.80
C GLU A 324 11.57 -10.48 -21.15
N TRP A 325 10.73 -10.93 -20.21
CA TRP A 325 10.88 -12.26 -19.61
C TRP A 325 10.76 -13.38 -20.64
N GLN A 326 9.84 -13.26 -21.59
CA GLN A 326 9.72 -14.23 -22.68
C GLN A 326 10.98 -14.25 -23.54
N SER A 327 11.52 -13.09 -23.91
CA SER A 327 12.78 -12.97 -24.66
C SER A 327 13.95 -13.60 -23.89
N TRP A 328 14.12 -13.26 -22.62
CA TRP A 328 15.16 -13.81 -21.77
C TRP A 328 15.04 -15.33 -21.62
N SER A 329 13.83 -15.84 -21.44
CA SER A 329 13.59 -17.29 -21.36
C SER A 329 13.91 -18.01 -22.67
N ALA A 330 13.55 -17.39 -23.81
CA ALA A 330 13.83 -17.93 -25.14
C ALA A 330 15.34 -17.94 -25.42
N GLU A 331 16.07 -16.89 -25.05
CA GLU A 331 17.53 -16.83 -25.19
C GLU A 331 18.22 -17.92 -24.34
N ARG A 332 17.76 -18.13 -23.10
CA ARG A 332 18.27 -19.18 -22.22
C ARG A 332 17.98 -20.58 -22.76
N LEU A 333 16.78 -20.80 -23.29
CA LEU A 333 16.39 -22.05 -23.93
C LEU A 333 17.24 -22.31 -25.18
N ALA A 334 17.40 -21.32 -26.06
CA ALA A 334 18.23 -21.43 -27.25
C ALA A 334 19.70 -21.75 -26.92
N HIS A 335 20.26 -21.13 -25.87
CA HIS A 335 21.60 -21.47 -25.38
C HIS A 335 21.67 -22.91 -24.85
N GLY A 336 20.65 -23.36 -24.11
CA GLY A 336 20.56 -24.74 -23.63
C GLY A 336 20.47 -25.76 -24.77
N GLU A 337 19.65 -25.48 -25.78
CA GLU A 337 19.51 -26.31 -26.98
C GLU A 337 20.79 -26.35 -27.80
N ALA A 338 21.43 -25.21 -28.05
CA ALA A 338 22.69 -25.14 -28.76
C ALA A 338 23.80 -25.92 -28.04
N ALA A 339 23.87 -25.82 -26.71
CA ALA A 339 24.81 -26.59 -25.91
C ALA A 339 24.55 -28.11 -26.02
N ASN A 340 23.28 -28.52 -25.98
CA ASN A 340 22.90 -29.93 -26.15
C ASN A 340 23.28 -30.46 -27.55
N ILE A 341 22.95 -29.71 -28.61
CA ILE A 341 23.32 -30.07 -29.99
C ILE A 341 24.84 -30.17 -30.13
N PHE A 342 25.59 -29.23 -29.56
CA PHE A 342 27.06 -29.27 -29.59
C PHE A 342 27.63 -30.51 -28.88
N GLN A 343 27.12 -30.84 -27.68
CA GLN A 343 27.55 -32.06 -26.98
C GLN A 343 27.18 -33.32 -27.78
N TYR A 344 25.99 -33.33 -28.38
CA TYR A 344 25.52 -34.44 -29.21
C TYR A 344 26.41 -34.66 -30.44
N GLU A 345 26.71 -33.60 -31.20
CA GLU A 345 27.59 -33.69 -32.38
C GLU A 345 29.04 -34.03 -31.98
N LYS A 346 29.52 -33.55 -30.82
CA LYS A 346 30.84 -33.93 -30.29
C LYS A 346 30.91 -35.43 -30.00
N VAL A 347 29.95 -35.98 -29.24
CA VAL A 347 29.88 -37.42 -28.93
C VAL A 347 29.75 -38.25 -30.21
N LYS A 348 28.97 -37.78 -31.18
CA LYS A 348 28.85 -38.41 -32.50
C LYS A 348 30.18 -38.43 -33.26
N ALA A 349 30.90 -37.32 -33.30
CA ALA A 349 32.21 -37.25 -33.96
C ALA A 349 33.26 -38.15 -33.28
N GLU A 350 33.26 -38.19 -31.93
CA GLU A 350 34.13 -39.08 -31.15
C GLU A 350 33.83 -40.56 -31.43
N ALA A 351 32.55 -40.95 -31.41
CA ALA A 351 32.13 -42.31 -31.73
C ALA A 351 32.46 -42.72 -33.17
N GLN A 352 32.32 -41.80 -34.14
CA GLN A 352 32.73 -42.05 -35.53
C GLN A 352 34.24 -42.24 -35.67
N ALA A 353 35.05 -41.44 -34.98
CA ALA A 353 36.50 -41.57 -34.99
C ALA A 353 36.94 -42.91 -34.35
N GLU A 354 36.32 -43.29 -33.23
CA GLU A 354 36.58 -44.57 -32.57
C GLU A 354 36.20 -45.75 -33.47
N MET A 355 35.06 -45.70 -34.16
CA MET A 355 34.64 -46.72 -35.11
C MET A 355 35.63 -46.88 -36.27
N ILE A 356 36.13 -45.77 -36.85
CA ILE A 356 37.15 -45.81 -37.90
C ILE A 356 38.44 -46.45 -37.38
N LEU A 357 38.86 -46.12 -36.16
CA LEU A 357 40.05 -46.69 -35.54
C LEU A 357 39.90 -48.19 -35.28
N GLU A 358 38.75 -48.63 -34.76
CA GLU A 358 38.45 -50.06 -34.55
C GLU A 358 38.38 -50.84 -35.85
N ILE A 359 37.72 -50.31 -36.89
CA ILE A 359 37.72 -50.91 -38.23
C ILE A 359 39.16 -51.00 -38.77
N SER A 360 39.95 -49.94 -38.65
CA SER A 360 41.33 -49.92 -39.14
C SER A 360 42.21 -50.95 -38.43
N ARG A 361 42.05 -51.10 -37.10
CA ARG A 361 42.74 -52.12 -36.30
C ARG A 361 42.28 -53.52 -36.67
N ALA A 362 40.99 -53.74 -36.82
CA ALA A 362 40.43 -55.03 -37.22
C ALA A 362 40.88 -55.45 -38.63
N LEU A 363 40.97 -54.51 -39.56
CA LEU A 363 41.51 -54.72 -40.91
C LEU A 363 43.00 -55.05 -40.87
N ARG A 364 43.79 -54.29 -40.10
CA ARG A 364 45.24 -54.52 -39.98
C ARG A 364 45.53 -55.90 -39.35
N ILE A 365 44.85 -56.26 -38.27
CA ILE A 365 44.97 -57.58 -37.61
C ILE A 365 44.52 -58.72 -38.56
N GLY A 366 43.50 -58.49 -39.39
CA GLY A 366 43.05 -59.45 -40.40
C GLY A 366 44.02 -59.64 -41.56
N LEU A 367 44.77 -58.60 -41.92
CA LEU A 367 45.77 -58.65 -43.00
C LEU A 367 47.13 -59.21 -42.54
N GLU A 368 47.48 -59.06 -41.25
CA GLU A 368 48.74 -59.58 -40.69
C GLU A 368 48.68 -61.08 -40.35
N ASN A 369 47.50 -61.63 -40.08
CA ASN A 369 47.33 -63.05 -39.76
C ASN A 369 46.82 -63.88 -40.96
N ARG A 370 47.79 -64.31 -41.78
CA ARG A 370 47.78 -65.37 -42.82
C ARG A 370 47.30 -65.04 -44.25
N SER A 371 48.15 -65.55 -45.15
CA SER A 371 47.96 -65.84 -46.57
C SER A 371 46.58 -66.43 -46.89
N LEU A 372 45.76 -65.66 -47.60
CA LEU A 372 44.47 -66.09 -48.13
C LEU A 372 44.36 -65.75 -49.64
N PRO A 373 43.77 -66.65 -50.46
CA PRO A 373 43.61 -66.44 -51.89
C PRO A 373 42.65 -65.28 -52.21
N ARG A 374 42.98 -64.53 -53.28
CA ARG A 374 42.38 -63.25 -53.70
C ARG A 374 40.85 -63.20 -53.88
N GLN A 375 40.12 -64.32 -53.78
CA GLN A 375 38.66 -64.38 -53.98
C GLN A 375 37.83 -64.50 -52.69
N ALA A 376 38.44 -64.79 -51.52
CA ALA A 376 37.71 -64.91 -50.25
C ALA A 376 37.70 -63.61 -49.40
N ILE A 377 38.50 -62.62 -49.81
CA ILE A 377 38.72 -61.37 -49.08
C ILE A 377 37.42 -60.55 -48.93
N PRO A 378 36.57 -60.34 -49.95
CA PRO A 378 35.37 -59.51 -49.83
C PRO A 378 34.31 -60.10 -48.89
N GLN A 379 34.14 -61.43 -48.90
CA GLN A 379 33.10 -62.11 -48.11
C GLN A 379 33.47 -62.22 -46.63
N MET A 380 34.76 -62.41 -46.30
CA MET A 380 35.24 -62.34 -44.91
C MET A 380 35.24 -60.90 -44.37
N LEU A 381 35.51 -59.91 -45.22
CA LEU A 381 35.38 -58.47 -44.90
C LEU A 381 33.93 -58.12 -44.56
N LEU A 382 32.98 -58.57 -45.39
CA LEU A 382 31.55 -58.40 -45.12
C LEU A 382 31.14 -59.09 -43.82
N LEU A 383 31.45 -60.39 -43.64
CA LEU A 383 31.10 -61.13 -42.43
C LEU A 383 31.73 -60.54 -41.15
N ARG A 384 32.95 -60.00 -41.22
CA ARG A 384 33.57 -59.33 -40.05
C ARG A 384 33.03 -57.93 -39.82
N LEU A 385 32.77 -57.15 -40.86
CA LEU A 385 32.09 -55.86 -40.76
C LEU A 385 30.70 -56.06 -40.13
N PHE A 386 29.96 -57.07 -40.58
CA PHE A 386 28.70 -57.49 -39.96
C PHE A 386 28.93 -57.93 -38.52
N SER A 387 29.93 -58.74 -38.19
CA SER A 387 30.18 -59.15 -36.79
C SER A 387 30.58 -57.99 -35.86
N VAL A 388 31.23 -56.95 -36.39
CA VAL A 388 31.57 -55.73 -35.63
C VAL A 388 30.33 -54.84 -35.49
N LEU A 389 29.49 -54.75 -36.52
CA LEU A 389 28.19 -54.06 -36.47
C LEU A 389 27.19 -54.78 -35.54
N ASP A 390 27.23 -56.11 -35.49
CA ASP A 390 26.35 -56.97 -34.67
C ASP A 390 26.85 -57.02 -33.21
N ARG A 391 28.17 -56.96 -32.98
CA ARG A 391 28.77 -56.82 -31.64
C ARG A 391 28.67 -55.40 -31.10
N ALA A 392 28.53 -54.39 -31.97
CA ALA A 392 28.07 -53.04 -31.62
C ALA A 392 26.54 -53.01 -31.42
N ASP A 393 26.01 -54.08 -30.81
CA ASP A 393 24.60 -54.40 -30.73
C ASP A 393 23.78 -53.18 -30.30
N PHE A 394 22.69 -53.00 -31.05
CA PHE A 394 21.87 -51.83 -31.16
C PHE A 394 21.15 -51.52 -29.84
N ALA A 395 21.82 -50.87 -28.89
CA ALA A 395 21.12 -50.03 -27.94
C ALA A 395 20.31 -49.01 -28.76
N ALA A 396 19.05 -48.74 -28.39
CA ALA A 396 18.17 -47.84 -29.14
C ALA A 396 18.79 -46.43 -29.40
N SER A 397 19.83 -46.06 -28.63
CA SER A 397 20.66 -44.87 -28.81
C SER A 397 21.60 -44.88 -30.03
N SER A 398 21.98 -46.04 -30.60
CA SER A 398 22.96 -46.12 -31.70
C SER A 398 22.37 -46.05 -33.11
N ARG A 399 21.04 -46.16 -33.26
CA ARG A 399 20.34 -46.05 -34.56
C ARG A 399 20.46 -44.67 -35.21
N ILE A 400 20.83 -43.64 -34.46
CA ILE A 400 20.91 -42.26 -34.94
C ILE A 400 22.28 -41.95 -35.58
N PHE A 401 23.29 -42.82 -35.38
CA PHE A 401 24.67 -42.55 -35.82
C PHE A 401 25.03 -43.13 -37.20
N PHE A 402 24.09 -43.80 -37.87
CA PHE A 402 24.29 -44.34 -39.23
C PHE A 402 23.42 -43.62 -40.27
N PRO A 403 23.97 -43.15 -41.39
CA PRO A 403 23.19 -42.61 -42.50
C PRO A 403 22.09 -43.59 -42.96
N THR A 404 20.91 -43.09 -43.30
CA THR A 404 19.76 -43.90 -43.75
C THR A 404 20.10 -44.77 -44.98
N GLU A 405 21.02 -44.32 -45.82
CA GLU A 405 21.48 -45.08 -46.99
C GLU A 405 22.29 -46.34 -46.64
N THR A 406 23.13 -46.30 -45.60
CA THR A 406 23.90 -47.47 -45.16
C THR A 406 22.99 -48.55 -44.56
N MET A 407 21.89 -48.16 -43.92
CA MET A 407 20.87 -49.11 -43.46
C MET A 407 20.04 -49.74 -44.57
N LYS A 408 19.71 -48.97 -45.63
CA LYS A 408 19.08 -49.54 -46.83
C LYS A 408 20.00 -50.55 -47.51
N ALA A 409 21.29 -50.23 -47.64
CA ALA A 409 22.28 -51.14 -48.21
C ALA A 409 22.43 -52.43 -47.37
N LEU A 410 22.48 -52.34 -46.04
CA LEU A 410 22.55 -53.51 -45.16
C LEU A 410 21.29 -54.39 -45.24
N LYS A 411 20.09 -53.79 -45.31
CA LYS A 411 18.82 -54.55 -45.47
C LYS A 411 18.79 -55.30 -46.81
N SER A 412 19.23 -54.68 -47.91
CA SER A 412 19.23 -55.30 -49.25
C SER A 412 20.13 -56.54 -49.37
N ILE A 413 21.13 -56.68 -48.49
CA ILE A 413 22.06 -57.81 -48.47
C ILE A 413 21.53 -58.95 -47.57
N ARG A 414 20.56 -58.68 -46.68
CA ARG A 414 20.01 -59.65 -45.72
C ARG A 414 18.91 -60.53 -46.31
N GLU A 415 18.20 -60.06 -47.33
CA GLU A 415 17.06 -60.75 -47.96
C GLU A 415 17.33 -62.15 -48.56
N PRO A 416 18.53 -62.55 -49.04
CA PRO A 416 18.69 -63.87 -49.68
C PRO A 416 18.77 -65.07 -48.72
N VAL A 417 18.77 -64.89 -47.39
CA VAL A 417 19.16 -65.95 -46.42
C VAL A 417 18.00 -66.47 -45.54
N GLN A 418 16.81 -65.88 -45.59
CA GLN A 418 15.63 -66.43 -44.90
C GLN A 418 14.46 -66.53 -45.87
N GLY A 419 13.77 -67.68 -45.86
CA GLY A 419 12.64 -67.99 -46.74
C GLY A 419 11.58 -66.88 -46.74
N GLY A 420 10.92 -66.71 -47.89
CA GLY A 420 10.09 -65.56 -48.23
C GLY A 420 9.03 -65.19 -47.18
N PRO A 421 8.66 -63.90 -47.11
CA PRO A 421 7.81 -63.37 -46.04
C PRO A 421 6.38 -63.93 -46.09
N GLU A 422 5.89 -64.30 -44.91
CA GLU A 422 4.48 -64.61 -44.66
C GLU A 422 3.69 -63.29 -44.65
N TYR A 423 2.71 -63.14 -45.54
CA TYR A 423 1.89 -61.93 -45.65
C TYR A 423 0.59 -62.08 -44.87
N ALA A 424 0.26 -61.09 -44.05
CA ALA A 424 -0.97 -61.09 -43.25
C ALA A 424 -1.79 -59.80 -43.45
N VAL A 425 -3.10 -59.92 -43.25
CA VAL A 425 -4.00 -58.76 -43.13
C VAL A 425 -3.86 -58.21 -41.71
N THR A 426 -3.28 -57.02 -41.57
CA THR A 426 -3.03 -56.40 -40.24
C THR A 426 -4.18 -55.51 -39.78
N ALA A 427 -4.96 -54.97 -40.72
CA ALA A 427 -6.13 -54.15 -40.39
C ALA A 427 -7.24 -54.36 -41.42
N LEU A 428 -8.48 -54.46 -40.94
CA LEU A 428 -9.69 -54.53 -41.76
C LEU A 428 -10.71 -53.52 -41.23
N ILE A 429 -11.04 -52.51 -42.04
CA ILE A 429 -11.87 -51.38 -41.61
C ILE A 429 -13.00 -51.16 -42.62
N ALA A 430 -14.24 -51.09 -42.12
CA ALA A 430 -15.41 -50.67 -42.90
C ALA A 430 -15.77 -49.22 -42.55
N SER A 431 -15.77 -48.34 -43.55
CA SER A 431 -16.06 -46.91 -43.38
C SER A 431 -17.18 -46.48 -44.34
N PRO A 432 -18.37 -46.11 -43.84
CA PRO A 432 -18.77 -46.07 -42.43
C PRO A 432 -19.15 -47.46 -41.85
N SER A 433 -18.83 -47.71 -40.57
CA SER A 433 -19.10 -48.99 -39.87
C SER A 433 -20.59 -49.24 -39.56
N ARG A 434 -21.45 -48.25 -39.81
CA ARG A 434 -22.92 -48.38 -39.76
C ARG A 434 -23.52 -47.74 -41.00
N ILE A 435 -24.38 -48.49 -41.67
CA ILE A 435 -25.10 -48.07 -42.87
C ILE A 435 -26.59 -48.35 -42.71
N VAL A 436 -27.42 -47.55 -43.37
CA VAL A 436 -28.87 -47.82 -43.44
C VAL A 436 -29.14 -49.09 -44.24
N ALA A 437 -30.26 -49.76 -43.99
CA ALA A 437 -30.65 -50.95 -44.75
C ALA A 437 -30.75 -50.62 -46.26
N GLY A 438 -30.05 -51.37 -47.10
CA GLY A 438 -29.89 -51.06 -48.54
C GLY A 438 -28.75 -50.09 -48.89
N GLY A 439 -28.05 -49.52 -47.91
CA GLY A 439 -26.88 -48.66 -48.12
C GLY A 439 -25.60 -49.45 -48.41
N SER A 440 -24.52 -48.74 -48.75
CA SER A 440 -23.20 -49.33 -49.04
C SER A 440 -22.09 -48.70 -48.20
N THR A 441 -21.06 -49.49 -47.89
CA THR A 441 -19.82 -49.05 -47.21
C THR A 441 -18.60 -49.57 -47.96
N THR A 442 -17.49 -48.83 -47.89
CA THR A 442 -16.20 -49.31 -48.38
C THR A 442 -15.49 -50.08 -47.27
N VAL A 443 -14.98 -51.27 -47.60
CA VAL A 443 -14.16 -52.10 -46.73
C VAL A 443 -12.73 -52.04 -47.25
N VAL A 444 -11.80 -51.66 -46.37
CA VAL A 444 -10.38 -51.49 -46.67
C VAL A 444 -9.60 -52.51 -45.84
N ALA A 445 -8.76 -53.32 -46.49
CA ALA A 445 -7.82 -54.21 -45.84
C ALA A 445 -6.38 -53.74 -46.09
N THR A 446 -5.60 -53.62 -45.02
CA THR A 446 -4.18 -53.27 -45.06
C THR A 446 -3.33 -54.53 -44.86
N LEU A 447 -2.33 -54.70 -45.72
CA LEU A 447 -1.42 -55.83 -45.72
C LEU A 447 -0.06 -55.41 -45.16
N ALA A 448 0.54 -56.27 -44.34
CA ALA A 448 1.94 -56.15 -43.96
C ALA A 448 2.59 -57.54 -43.88
N ASP A 449 3.91 -57.60 -43.98
CA ASP A 449 4.66 -58.81 -43.65
C ASP A 449 4.78 -59.02 -42.12
N GLY A 450 5.38 -60.13 -41.69
CA GLY A 450 5.63 -60.44 -40.27
C GLY A 450 6.50 -59.40 -39.51
N ALA A 451 7.12 -58.44 -40.21
CA ALA A 451 7.90 -57.34 -39.64
C ALA A 451 7.15 -55.99 -39.67
N GLY A 452 5.95 -55.93 -40.27
CA GLY A 452 5.14 -54.72 -40.40
C GLY A 452 5.51 -53.84 -41.61
N ASP A 453 6.36 -54.34 -42.52
CA ASP A 453 6.77 -53.64 -43.73
C ASP A 453 5.73 -53.84 -44.87
N SER A 454 5.72 -52.92 -45.83
CA SER A 454 4.76 -52.87 -46.95
C SER A 454 4.86 -54.09 -47.88
N VAL A 455 3.71 -54.70 -48.19
CA VAL A 455 3.59 -55.83 -49.14
C VAL A 455 3.62 -55.33 -50.59
N PRO A 456 4.26 -56.07 -51.53
CA PRO A 456 4.28 -55.74 -52.95
C PRO A 456 2.88 -55.54 -53.55
N ASP A 457 2.82 -54.66 -54.55
CA ASP A 457 1.63 -54.48 -55.37
C ASP A 457 1.42 -55.74 -56.24
N GLY A 458 0.17 -56.20 -56.35
CA GLY A 458 -0.12 -57.45 -57.03
C GLY A 458 -0.55 -58.61 -56.11
N THR A 459 -0.48 -58.44 -54.79
CA THR A 459 -0.90 -59.47 -53.82
C THR A 459 -2.40 -59.58 -53.77
N GLU A 460 -2.93 -60.77 -54.08
CA GLU A 460 -4.36 -61.03 -54.13
C GLU A 460 -4.94 -61.25 -52.73
N VAL A 461 -6.03 -60.54 -52.40
CA VAL A 461 -6.78 -60.65 -51.15
C VAL A 461 -8.19 -61.13 -51.45
N VAL A 462 -8.63 -62.15 -50.72
CA VAL A 462 -9.98 -62.68 -50.76
C VAL A 462 -10.79 -62.05 -49.65
N PHE A 463 -11.91 -61.43 -50.00
CA PHE A 463 -12.90 -60.89 -49.07
C PHE A 463 -14.12 -61.81 -48.97
N ASP A 464 -14.62 -61.99 -47.76
CA ASP A 464 -15.81 -62.78 -47.46
C ASP A 464 -16.76 -62.00 -46.55
N ALA A 465 -18.07 -62.12 -46.78
CA ALA A 465 -19.09 -61.47 -45.97
C ALA A 465 -20.22 -62.44 -45.61
N SER A 466 -20.69 -62.40 -44.35
CA SER A 466 -21.81 -63.19 -43.85
C SER A 466 -22.85 -62.30 -43.15
N GLY A 467 -24.13 -62.66 -43.19
CA GLY A 467 -25.20 -61.91 -42.52
C GLY A 467 -26.03 -60.97 -43.42
N GLY A 468 -26.07 -61.19 -44.73
CA GLY A 468 -27.00 -60.53 -45.65
C GLY A 468 -26.49 -59.25 -46.31
N GLY A 469 -25.19 -59.14 -46.57
CA GLY A 469 -24.60 -58.11 -47.46
C GLY A 469 -23.97 -58.75 -48.70
N VAL A 470 -23.86 -57.98 -49.79
CA VAL A 470 -23.22 -58.40 -51.05
C VAL A 470 -21.97 -57.55 -51.29
N LEU A 471 -20.83 -58.21 -51.53
CA LEU A 471 -19.57 -57.58 -51.89
C LEU A 471 -19.49 -57.32 -53.40
N SER A 472 -18.94 -56.17 -53.80
CA SER A 472 -18.73 -55.81 -55.21
C SER A 472 -17.67 -56.68 -55.89
N SER A 473 -16.63 -57.07 -55.16
CA SER A 473 -15.67 -58.10 -55.58
C SER A 473 -15.19 -58.92 -54.38
N HIS A 474 -15.05 -60.23 -54.57
CA HIS A 474 -14.55 -61.18 -53.57
C HIS A 474 -13.04 -61.38 -53.67
N LYS A 475 -12.42 -60.95 -54.78
CA LYS A 475 -10.97 -61.06 -55.04
C LYS A 475 -10.47 -59.72 -55.53
N VAL A 476 -9.53 -59.13 -54.80
CA VAL A 476 -8.99 -57.80 -55.09
C VAL A 476 -7.48 -57.84 -54.95
N VAL A 477 -6.78 -57.22 -55.89
CA VAL A 477 -5.32 -57.15 -55.91
C VAL A 477 -4.86 -55.90 -55.16
N SER A 478 -3.79 -56.02 -54.36
CA SER A 478 -3.21 -54.91 -53.59
C SER A 478 -2.58 -53.84 -54.48
N ALA A 479 -2.77 -52.59 -54.06
CA ALA A 479 -2.01 -51.43 -54.53
C ALA A 479 -1.60 -50.59 -53.32
N ASN A 480 -0.32 -50.26 -53.20
CA ASN A 480 0.33 -49.67 -52.03
C ASN A 480 0.01 -50.41 -50.72
N SER A 481 0.07 -51.75 -50.75
CA SER A 481 -0.26 -52.62 -49.60
C SER A 481 -1.69 -52.48 -49.05
N VAL A 482 -2.61 -51.91 -49.82
CA VAL A 482 -4.02 -51.73 -49.45
C VAL A 482 -4.92 -52.35 -50.51
N THR A 483 -6.01 -52.98 -50.07
CA THR A 483 -7.09 -53.48 -50.94
C THR A 483 -8.43 -52.92 -50.49
N GLN A 484 -9.32 -52.64 -51.44
CA GLN A 484 -10.64 -52.06 -51.16
C GLN A 484 -11.74 -52.80 -51.91
N THR A 485 -12.87 -53.03 -51.25
CA THR A 485 -14.09 -53.58 -51.84
C THR A 485 -15.32 -52.87 -51.27
N THR A 486 -16.43 -52.85 -51.99
CA THR A 486 -17.67 -52.19 -51.53
C THR A 486 -18.66 -53.24 -51.07
N LEU A 487 -19.15 -53.11 -49.83
CA LEU A 487 -20.19 -53.95 -49.25
C LEU A 487 -21.53 -53.21 -49.31
N THR A 488 -22.55 -53.84 -49.89
CA THR A 488 -23.93 -53.33 -49.90
C THR A 488 -24.80 -54.16 -48.95
N ALA A 489 -25.47 -53.52 -47.98
CA ALA A 489 -26.33 -54.20 -47.01
C ALA A 489 -27.69 -54.57 -47.61
N SER A 490 -28.28 -55.68 -47.17
CA SER A 490 -29.67 -56.01 -47.52
C SER A 490 -30.69 -55.02 -46.93
N LYS A 491 -31.93 -55.09 -47.42
CA LYS A 491 -33.06 -54.27 -46.95
C LYS A 491 -33.58 -54.65 -45.57
N LYS A 492 -32.97 -55.62 -44.88
CA LYS A 492 -33.33 -56.03 -43.51
C LYS A 492 -32.24 -55.61 -42.53
N ALA A 493 -32.63 -55.09 -41.37
CA ALA A 493 -31.69 -54.74 -40.31
C ALA A 493 -31.03 -56.00 -39.74
N GLY A 494 -29.70 -55.98 -39.61
CA GLY A 494 -28.90 -57.11 -39.12
C GLY A 494 -27.43 -56.74 -38.94
N LYS A 495 -26.63 -57.69 -38.45
CA LYS A 495 -25.17 -57.56 -38.36
C LYS A 495 -24.53 -58.31 -39.52
N ILE A 496 -23.65 -57.65 -40.26
CA ILE A 496 -22.85 -58.26 -41.34
C ILE A 496 -21.42 -58.41 -40.80
N GLN A 497 -20.85 -59.60 -40.89
CA GLN A 497 -19.44 -59.85 -40.60
C GLN A 497 -18.67 -59.88 -41.92
N VAL A 498 -17.50 -59.23 -41.95
CA VAL A 498 -16.61 -59.22 -43.12
C VAL A 498 -15.25 -59.74 -42.69
N GLY A 499 -14.71 -60.69 -43.45
CA GLY A 499 -13.36 -61.22 -43.33
C GLY A 499 -12.53 -60.91 -44.57
N ALA A 500 -11.21 -60.91 -44.41
CA ALA A 500 -10.25 -60.77 -45.49
C ALA A 500 -9.03 -61.65 -45.22
N ARG A 501 -8.51 -62.32 -46.25
CA ARG A 501 -7.30 -63.14 -46.19
C ARG A 501 -6.49 -63.05 -47.48
N VAL A 502 -5.17 -63.21 -47.38
CA VAL A 502 -4.28 -63.23 -48.55
C VAL A 502 -4.46 -64.56 -49.30
N ALA A 503 -4.61 -64.53 -50.62
CA ALA A 503 -4.79 -65.73 -51.43
C ALA A 503 -3.46 -66.51 -51.52
N GLY A 504 -3.48 -67.78 -51.12
CA GLY A 504 -2.30 -68.66 -51.16
C GLY A 504 -1.66 -68.96 -49.80
N HIS A 505 -2.23 -68.44 -48.70
CA HIS A 505 -1.86 -68.75 -47.31
C HIS A 505 -3.08 -69.15 -46.47
#